data_AF-A0A1Z4KRS7-F1
#
_entry.id   AF-A0A1Z4KRS7-F1
#
_cell.length_a   1.000
_cell.length_b   1.000
_cell.length_c   1.000
_cell.angle_alpha   90.00
_cell.angle_beta   90.00
_cell.angle_gamma   90.00
#
_symmetry.space_group_name_H-M   'P 1'
#
loop_
_entity.id
_entity.type
_entity.pdbx_description
1 polymer ?
#
loop_
_entity_poly.entity_id
_entity_poly.type
_entity_poly.pdbx_seq_one_letter_code
_entity_poly.pdbx_strand_id
1 'polypeptide(L)'
;MTNLEDLVTEISRYEAIISQWDETQRGVVVGLKRAIEDLHQEALKRLIKSVKQECLPALQNAVQDEVVYGVLLYHGLVKQPQPPLLQRVQAALEEVRPGLKDHHGDVELVAIKPPDTVEVRFIGTCSSCPASTLTLSQGVEQAIKALCPEIVTVIAVK
;
A
#
# COMPACT_ATOMS: atom_id res chain seq x y z
N MET A 1 -20.02 -11.48 -22.88
CA MET A 1 -19.65 -11.38 -21.46
C MET A 1 -19.44 -9.91 -21.18
N THR A 2 -20.08 -9.37 -20.16
CA THR A 2 -19.93 -7.97 -19.72
C THR A 2 -18.54 -7.78 -19.12
N ASN A 3 -17.78 -6.78 -19.56
CA ASN A 3 -16.44 -6.50 -19.03
C ASN A 3 -16.50 -5.51 -17.84
N LEU A 4 -15.36 -5.21 -17.20
CA LEU A 4 -15.35 -4.28 -16.06
C LEU A 4 -15.83 -2.87 -16.45
N GLU A 5 -15.41 -2.38 -17.60
CA GLU A 5 -15.76 -1.05 -18.11
C GLU A 5 -17.28 -0.90 -18.30
N ASP A 6 -17.94 -1.91 -18.86
CA ASP A 6 -19.39 -1.95 -19.03
C ASP A 6 -20.13 -1.86 -17.68
N LEU A 7 -19.65 -2.63 -16.68
CA LEU A 7 -20.24 -2.63 -15.33
C LEU A 7 -20.09 -1.27 -14.64
N VAL A 8 -18.89 -0.68 -14.71
CA VAL A 8 -18.59 0.63 -14.12
C VAL A 8 -19.38 1.74 -14.83
N THR A 9 -19.54 1.64 -16.15
CA THR A 9 -20.31 2.60 -16.94
C THR A 9 -21.78 2.62 -16.52
N GLU A 10 -22.38 1.44 -16.34
CA GLU A 10 -23.77 1.37 -15.88
C GLU A 10 -23.96 1.89 -14.45
N ILE A 11 -23.04 1.58 -13.53
CA ILE A 11 -23.06 2.15 -12.18
C ILE A 11 -22.99 3.69 -12.25
N SER A 12 -22.04 4.22 -13.01
CA SER A 12 -21.82 5.66 -13.18
C SER A 12 -23.06 6.36 -13.77
N ARG A 13 -23.76 5.69 -14.70
CA ARG A 13 -25.01 6.18 -15.28
C ARG A 13 -26.09 6.36 -14.22
N TYR A 14 -26.28 5.38 -13.33
CA TYR A 14 -27.25 5.50 -12.24
C TYR A 14 -26.82 6.53 -11.20
N GLU A 15 -25.54 6.60 -10.84
CA GLU A 15 -25.02 7.60 -9.91
C GLU A 15 -25.23 9.03 -10.43
N ALA A 16 -25.05 9.26 -11.74
CA ALA A 16 -25.34 10.54 -12.38
C ALA A 16 -26.83 10.91 -12.27
N ILE A 17 -27.74 9.96 -12.47
CA ILE A 17 -29.19 10.19 -12.28
C ILE A 17 -29.49 10.54 -10.81
N ILE A 18 -28.97 9.76 -9.86
CA ILE A 18 -29.16 9.96 -8.42
C ILE A 18 -28.63 11.34 -7.97
N SER A 19 -27.57 11.85 -8.60
CA SER A 19 -27.00 13.18 -8.30
C SER A 19 -27.98 14.33 -8.55
N GLN A 20 -28.98 14.15 -9.40
CA GLN A 20 -29.99 15.15 -9.74
C GLN A 20 -31.23 15.08 -8.84
N TRP A 21 -31.31 14.08 -7.96
CA TRP A 21 -32.46 13.88 -7.07
C TRP A 21 -32.41 14.82 -5.86
N ASP A 22 -33.56 15.04 -5.23
CA ASP A 22 -33.62 15.80 -3.99
C ASP A 22 -32.93 15.06 -2.82
N GLU A 23 -32.64 15.80 -1.75
CA GLU A 23 -31.91 15.28 -0.59
C GLU A 23 -32.54 14.03 0.02
N THR A 24 -33.88 13.98 0.08
CA THR A 24 -34.60 12.88 0.72
C THR A 24 -34.48 11.61 -0.14
N GLN A 25 -34.72 11.74 -1.44
CA GLN A 25 -34.59 10.63 -2.39
C GLN A 25 -33.14 10.11 -2.45
N ARG A 26 -32.17 11.02 -2.54
CA ARG A 26 -30.75 10.67 -2.55
C ARG A 26 -30.33 9.97 -1.27
N GLY A 27 -30.81 10.45 -0.11
CA GLY A 27 -30.58 9.81 1.18
C GLY A 27 -31.06 8.37 1.25
N VAL A 28 -32.27 8.08 0.73
CA VAL A 28 -32.82 6.72 0.70
C VAL A 28 -31.97 5.78 -0.16
N VAL A 29 -31.60 6.19 -1.37
CA VAL A 29 -30.82 5.33 -2.27
C VAL A 29 -29.39 5.12 -1.78
N VAL A 30 -28.74 6.15 -1.24
CA VAL A 30 -27.42 6.02 -0.62
C VAL A 30 -27.48 5.07 0.57
N GLY A 31 -28.52 5.18 1.41
CA GLY A 31 -28.76 4.24 2.52
C GLY A 31 -28.93 2.79 2.05
N LEU A 32 -29.74 2.57 1.00
CA LEU A 32 -29.94 1.24 0.41
C LEU A 32 -28.65 0.67 -0.18
N LYS A 33 -27.92 1.47 -0.98
CA LYS A 33 -26.62 1.10 -1.58
C LYS A 33 -25.64 0.66 -0.49
N ARG A 34 -25.50 1.46 0.57
CA ARG A 34 -24.64 1.13 1.71
C ARG A 34 -25.04 -0.16 2.40
N ALA A 35 -26.33 -0.37 2.67
CA ALA A 35 -26.81 -1.59 3.32
C ALA A 35 -26.50 -2.85 2.50
N ILE A 36 -26.62 -2.77 1.17
CA ILE A 36 -26.25 -3.86 0.25
C ILE A 36 -24.73 -4.07 0.25
N GLU A 37 -23.95 -2.99 0.21
CA GLU A 37 -22.48 -3.06 0.23
C GLU A 37 -21.93 -3.65 1.53
N ASP A 38 -22.50 -3.29 2.67
CA ASP A 38 -22.14 -3.85 3.98
C ASP A 38 -22.43 -5.36 4.03
N LEU A 39 -23.56 -5.79 3.48
CA LEU A 39 -23.92 -7.21 3.36
C LEU A 39 -22.94 -7.96 2.44
N HIS A 40 -22.62 -7.40 1.26
CA HIS A 40 -21.67 -7.99 0.32
C HIS A 40 -20.27 -8.10 0.91
N GLN A 41 -19.79 -7.05 1.58
CA GLN A 41 -18.49 -7.04 2.23
C GLN A 41 -18.40 -8.17 3.26
N GLU A 42 -19.41 -8.32 4.13
CA GLU A 42 -19.42 -9.36 5.16
C GLU A 42 -19.48 -10.77 4.54
N ALA A 43 -20.28 -10.96 3.47
CA ALA A 43 -20.34 -12.22 2.75
C ALA A 43 -18.99 -12.58 2.10
N LEU A 44 -18.38 -11.65 1.36
CA LEU A 44 -17.07 -11.83 0.72
C LEU A 44 -15.97 -12.10 1.74
N LYS A 45 -15.96 -11.37 2.86
CA LYS A 45 -15.01 -11.59 3.95
C LYS A 45 -15.09 -13.00 4.52
N ARG A 46 -16.31 -13.51 4.77
CA ARG A 46 -16.53 -14.88 5.25
C ARG A 46 -16.13 -15.92 4.22
N LEU A 47 -16.49 -15.70 2.95
CA LEU A 47 -16.13 -16.58 1.84
C LEU A 47 -14.60 -16.67 1.70
N ILE A 48 -13.90 -15.54 1.61
CA ILE A 48 -12.44 -15.48 1.53
C ILE A 48 -11.81 -16.18 2.72
N LYS A 49 -12.31 -15.97 3.94
CA LYS A 49 -11.80 -16.65 5.13
C LYS A 49 -11.94 -18.17 5.02
N SER A 50 -13.08 -18.67 4.57
CA SER A 50 -13.34 -20.11 4.40
C SER A 50 -12.44 -20.70 3.30
N VAL A 51 -12.45 -20.11 2.11
CA VAL A 51 -11.66 -20.61 0.96
C VAL A 51 -10.16 -20.53 1.26
N LYS A 52 -9.68 -19.51 1.98
CA LYS A 52 -8.28 -19.39 2.36
C LYS A 52 -7.79 -20.55 3.22
N GLN A 53 -8.66 -21.12 4.06
CA GLN A 53 -8.33 -22.26 4.90
C GLN A 53 -8.20 -23.56 4.10
N GLU A 54 -8.92 -23.66 2.97
CA GLU A 54 -8.95 -24.85 2.13
C GLU A 54 -7.96 -24.78 0.95
N CYS A 55 -7.88 -23.63 0.26
CA CYS A 55 -7.10 -23.45 -0.96
C CYS A 55 -6.69 -21.99 -1.19
N LEU A 56 -5.59 -21.58 -0.55
CA LEU A 56 -4.98 -20.27 -0.79
C LEU A 56 -4.57 -20.03 -2.27
N PRO A 57 -4.00 -20.99 -3.02
CA PRO A 57 -3.64 -20.77 -4.42
C PRO A 57 -4.82 -20.40 -5.31
N ALA A 58 -6.01 -20.96 -5.07
CA ALA A 58 -7.20 -20.60 -5.83
C ALA A 58 -7.60 -19.14 -5.62
N LEU A 59 -7.52 -18.63 -4.38
CA LEU A 59 -7.74 -17.21 -4.10
C LEU A 59 -6.69 -16.33 -4.79
N GLN A 60 -5.41 -16.72 -4.74
CA GLN A 60 -4.32 -15.98 -5.40
C GLN A 60 -4.51 -15.89 -6.91
N ASN A 61 -5.07 -16.93 -7.53
CA ASN A 61 -5.43 -16.92 -8.94
C ASN A 61 -6.68 -16.06 -9.20
N ALA A 62 -7.70 -16.14 -8.35
CA ALA A 62 -8.93 -15.37 -8.50
C ALA A 62 -8.68 -13.85 -8.44
N VAL A 63 -7.75 -13.38 -7.60
CA VAL A 63 -7.41 -11.94 -7.53
C VAL A 63 -6.64 -11.43 -8.75
N GLN A 64 -6.24 -12.29 -9.69
CA GLN A 64 -5.68 -11.86 -10.98
C GLN A 64 -6.78 -11.41 -11.96
N ASP A 65 -8.04 -11.76 -11.70
CA ASP A 65 -9.17 -11.23 -12.46
C ASP A 65 -9.44 -9.78 -12.07
N GLU A 66 -9.58 -8.92 -13.08
CA GLU A 66 -9.71 -7.47 -12.92
C GLU A 66 -10.97 -7.07 -12.13
N VAL A 67 -12.10 -7.73 -12.40
CA VAL A 67 -13.38 -7.45 -11.74
C VAL A 67 -13.31 -7.91 -10.29
N VAL A 68 -12.77 -9.11 -10.05
CA VAL A 68 -12.58 -9.65 -8.70
C VAL A 68 -11.68 -8.73 -7.89
N TYR A 69 -10.53 -8.33 -8.45
CA TYR A 69 -9.61 -7.42 -7.79
C TYR A 69 -10.28 -6.08 -7.45
N GLY A 70 -10.98 -5.48 -8.41
CA GLY A 70 -11.68 -4.21 -8.24
C GLY A 70 -12.73 -4.24 -7.13
N VAL A 71 -13.55 -5.28 -7.08
CA VAL A 71 -14.59 -5.44 -6.04
C VAL A 71 -13.97 -5.67 -4.66
N LEU A 72 -12.95 -6.52 -4.57
CA LEU A 72 -12.27 -6.76 -3.29
C LEU A 72 -11.56 -5.51 -2.78
N LEU A 73 -10.99 -4.71 -3.68
CA LEU A 73 -10.33 -3.45 -3.36
C LEU A 73 -11.35 -2.39 -2.91
N TYR A 74 -12.47 -2.27 -3.61
CA TYR A 74 -13.59 -1.39 -3.25
C TYR A 74 -14.09 -1.68 -1.83
N HIS A 75 -14.20 -2.97 -1.47
CA HIS A 75 -14.60 -3.40 -0.12
C HIS A 75 -13.46 -3.45 0.90
N GLY A 76 -12.24 -3.01 0.56
CA GLY A 76 -11.09 -2.99 1.49
C GLY A 76 -10.62 -4.38 1.93
N LEU A 77 -10.90 -5.42 1.14
CA LEU A 77 -10.53 -6.81 1.41
C LEU A 77 -9.14 -7.17 0.83
N VAL A 78 -8.62 -6.35 -0.08
CA VAL A 78 -7.23 -6.39 -0.57
C VAL A 78 -6.61 -5.00 -0.51
N LYS A 79 -5.28 -4.94 -0.50
CA LYS A 79 -4.55 -3.67 -0.55
C LYS A 79 -4.27 -3.28 -2.00
N GLN A 80 -4.13 -1.97 -2.22
CA GLN A 80 -3.58 -1.42 -3.46
C GLN A 80 -2.23 -2.08 -3.77
N PRO A 81 -1.87 -2.25 -5.05
CA PRO A 81 -0.55 -2.75 -5.40
C PRO A 81 0.47 -1.74 -4.91
N GLN A 82 1.32 -2.16 -3.98
CA GLN A 82 2.46 -1.35 -3.56
C GLN A 82 3.63 -1.68 -4.49
N PRO A 83 4.48 -0.70 -4.84
CA PRO A 83 5.72 -1.00 -5.53
C PRO A 83 6.52 -2.05 -4.74
N PRO A 84 7.37 -2.85 -5.41
CA PRO A 84 8.25 -3.79 -4.72
C PRO A 84 9.00 -3.12 -3.58
N LEU A 85 9.23 -3.86 -2.49
CA LEU A 85 9.89 -3.33 -1.28
C LEU A 85 11.22 -2.64 -1.61
N LEU A 86 12.00 -3.18 -2.56
CA LEU A 86 13.22 -2.56 -3.06
C LEU A 86 13.01 -1.13 -3.57
N GLN A 87 11.97 -0.91 -4.38
CA GLN A 87 11.68 0.42 -4.94
C GLN A 87 11.22 1.38 -3.84
N ARG A 88 10.43 0.91 -2.87
CA ARG A 88 9.99 1.73 -1.74
C ARG A 88 11.14 2.12 -0.82
N VAL A 89 12.07 1.21 -0.55
CA VAL A 89 13.30 1.51 0.19
C VAL A 89 14.17 2.49 -0.58
N GLN A 90 14.33 2.32 -1.89
CA GLN A 90 15.08 3.28 -2.73
C GLN A 90 14.45 4.67 -2.71
N ALA A 91 13.12 4.77 -2.80
CA ALA A 91 12.41 6.04 -2.69
C ALA A 91 12.65 6.71 -1.32
N ALA A 92 12.58 5.94 -0.23
CA ALA A 92 12.87 6.44 1.12
C ALA A 92 14.31 6.97 1.25
N LEU A 93 15.28 6.28 0.64
CA LEU A 93 16.66 6.75 0.61
C LEU A 93 16.80 8.03 -0.21
N GLU A 94 16.09 8.16 -1.33
CA GLU A 94 16.12 9.37 -2.14
C GLU A 94 15.58 10.60 -1.38
N GLU A 95 14.58 10.42 -0.52
CA GLU A 95 14.02 11.51 0.31
C GLU A 95 15.05 12.08 1.31
N VAL A 96 15.98 11.27 1.80
CA VAL A 96 16.99 11.69 2.80
C VAL A 96 18.30 12.17 2.18
N ARG A 97 18.57 11.83 0.92
CA ARG A 97 19.81 12.23 0.20
C ARG A 97 20.08 13.73 0.20
N PRO A 98 19.10 14.64 0.00
CA PRO A 98 19.37 16.08 0.02
C PRO A 98 20.02 16.53 1.34
N GLY A 99 19.46 16.11 2.48
CA GLY A 99 20.02 16.46 3.80
C GLY A 99 21.39 15.84 4.07
N LEU A 100 21.65 14.63 3.56
CA LEU A 100 22.98 14.00 3.65
C LEU A 100 24.03 14.74 2.81
N LYS A 101 23.64 15.18 1.61
CA LYS A 101 24.52 15.91 0.69
C LYS A 101 24.92 17.29 1.22
N ASP A 102 24.04 17.98 1.95
CA ASP A 102 24.37 19.23 2.63
C ASP A 102 25.54 19.04 3.63
N HIS A 103 25.67 17.83 4.18
CA HIS A 103 26.78 17.44 5.05
C HIS A 103 27.92 16.73 4.33
N HIS A 104 27.96 16.74 2.99
CA HIS A 104 28.96 16.06 2.13
C HIS A 104 28.98 14.53 2.28
N GLY A 105 27.83 13.91 2.54
CA GLY A 105 27.68 12.46 2.54
C GLY A 105 26.50 11.96 1.70
N ASP A 106 26.34 10.64 1.71
CA ASP A 106 25.28 9.92 0.99
C ASP A 106 24.94 8.61 1.73
N VAL A 107 23.92 7.91 1.25
CA VAL A 107 23.50 6.59 1.75
C VAL A 107 23.19 5.64 0.60
N GLU A 108 23.69 4.41 0.70
CA GLU A 108 23.39 3.33 -0.22
C GLU A 108 22.68 2.18 0.47
N LEU A 109 21.74 1.56 -0.25
CA LEU A 109 21.14 0.29 0.15
C LEU A 109 22.14 -0.83 -0.08
N VAL A 110 22.47 -1.59 0.95
CA VAL A 110 23.35 -2.76 0.87
C VAL A 110 22.53 -4.04 0.69
N ALA A 111 21.53 -4.26 1.54
CA ALA A 111 20.71 -5.46 1.48
C ALA A 111 19.33 -5.23 2.14
N ILE A 112 18.35 -6.03 1.71
CA ILE A 112 17.09 -6.22 2.41
C ILE A 112 17.07 -7.68 2.87
N LYS A 113 17.27 -7.90 4.17
CA LYS A 113 17.35 -9.22 4.79
C LYS A 113 15.97 -9.63 5.32
N PRO A 114 15.46 -10.81 4.95
CA PRO A 114 14.28 -11.37 5.58
C PRO A 114 14.49 -11.56 7.09
N PRO A 115 13.47 -11.39 7.93
CA PRO A 115 12.09 -11.04 7.54
C PRO A 115 11.85 -9.54 7.29
N ASP A 116 12.62 -8.65 7.91
CA ASP A 116 12.23 -7.24 8.09
C ASP A 116 13.40 -6.27 8.32
N THR A 117 14.61 -6.64 7.91
CA THR A 117 15.83 -5.85 8.18
C THR A 117 16.40 -5.21 6.92
N VAL A 118 16.67 -3.91 6.95
CA VAL A 118 17.37 -3.19 5.86
C VAL A 118 18.77 -2.81 6.31
N GLU A 119 19.77 -3.16 5.51
CA GLU A 119 21.15 -2.75 5.71
C GLU A 119 21.50 -1.60 4.76
N VAL A 120 22.00 -0.50 5.33
CA VAL A 120 22.43 0.68 4.59
C VAL A 120 23.89 0.98 4.89
N ARG A 121 24.59 1.61 3.95
CA ARG A 121 25.95 2.12 4.15
C ARG A 121 25.96 3.62 3.95
N PHE A 122 26.48 4.35 4.94
CA PHE A 122 26.75 5.78 4.79
C PHE A 122 28.08 5.99 4.06
N ILE A 123 28.10 6.95 3.16
CA ILE A 123 29.25 7.29 2.31
C ILE A 123 29.64 8.75 2.55
N GLY A 124 30.91 9.07 2.28
CA GLY A 124 31.46 10.41 2.48
C GLY A 124 31.75 10.72 3.95
N THR A 125 31.63 11.98 4.31
CA THR A 125 31.88 12.49 5.68
C THR A 125 30.93 11.90 6.72
N CYS A 126 29.76 11.42 6.31
CA CYS A 126 28.79 10.73 7.18
C CYS A 126 29.33 9.43 7.78
N SER A 127 30.33 8.80 7.15
CA SER A 127 30.95 7.55 7.63
C SER A 127 31.95 7.76 8.77
N SER A 128 32.45 8.99 8.98
CA SER A 128 33.59 9.28 9.87
C SER A 128 33.27 10.23 11.03
N CYS A 129 32.05 10.75 11.15
CA CYS A 129 31.63 11.65 12.25
C CYS A 129 30.75 10.93 13.28
N PRO A 130 31.28 10.53 14.46
CA PRO A 130 30.54 9.73 15.45
C PRO A 130 29.28 10.40 16.00
N ALA A 131 29.28 11.74 16.08
CA ALA A 131 28.14 12.51 16.58
C ALA A 131 27.00 12.61 15.56
N SER A 132 27.33 12.65 14.26
CA SER A 132 26.33 12.76 13.18
C SER A 132 25.72 11.40 12.81
N THR A 133 26.46 10.29 12.99
CA THR A 133 25.99 8.96 12.58
C THR A 133 24.69 8.54 13.29
N LEU A 134 24.50 8.90 14.55
CA LEU A 134 23.29 8.53 15.30
C LEU A 134 22.04 9.22 14.75
N THR A 135 22.07 10.55 14.61
CA THR A 135 20.94 11.34 14.11
C THR A 135 20.64 11.05 12.64
N LEU A 136 21.67 10.85 11.81
CA LEU A 136 21.49 10.47 10.41
C LEU A 136 20.89 9.07 10.26
N SER A 137 21.34 8.09 11.06
CA SER A 137 20.75 6.75 11.07
C SER A 137 19.27 6.79 11.46
N GLN A 138 18.91 7.61 12.44
CA GLN A 138 17.51 7.81 12.83
C GLN A 138 16.67 8.44 11.71
N GLY A 139 17.20 9.42 10.98
CA GLY A 139 16.52 10.03 9.84
C GLY A 139 16.28 9.03 8.70
N VAL A 140 17.29 8.23 8.36
CA VAL A 140 17.16 7.15 7.37
C VAL A 140 16.16 6.10 7.82
N GLU A 141 16.21 5.68 9.09
CA GLU A 141 15.28 4.72 9.67
C GLU A 141 13.84 5.22 9.62
N GLN A 142 13.60 6.49 9.96
CA GLN A 142 12.27 7.11 9.92
C GLN A 142 11.73 7.17 8.48
N ALA A 143 12.55 7.59 7.51
CA ALA A 143 12.14 7.64 6.11
C ALA A 143 11.80 6.25 5.57
N ILE A 144 12.64 5.25 5.86
CA ILE A 144 12.37 3.86 5.46
C ILE A 144 11.08 3.37 6.09
N LYS A 145 10.86 3.57 7.40
CA LYS A 145 9.63 3.10 8.07
C LYS A 145 8.37 3.81 7.60
N ALA A 146 8.47 5.06 7.15
CA ALA A 146 7.33 5.80 6.60
C ALA A 146 6.82 5.18 5.30
N LEU A 147 7.71 4.77 4.39
CA LEU A 147 7.34 4.15 3.12
C LEU A 147 7.29 2.61 3.18
N CYS A 148 7.95 2.01 4.17
CA CYS A 148 8.09 0.57 4.39
C CYS A 148 7.75 0.20 5.86
N PRO A 149 6.49 0.33 6.29
CA PRO A 149 6.09 0.03 7.67
C PRO A 149 6.31 -1.42 8.10
N GLU A 150 6.52 -2.35 7.16
CA GLU A 150 6.92 -3.73 7.44
C GLU A 150 8.39 -3.90 7.85
N ILE A 151 9.25 -2.89 7.66
CA ILE A 151 10.65 -2.92 8.08
C ILE A 151 10.75 -2.56 9.56
N VAL A 152 11.23 -3.49 10.38
CA VAL A 152 11.36 -3.32 11.82
C VAL A 152 12.73 -2.73 12.18
N THR A 153 13.77 -3.18 11.49
CA THR A 153 15.17 -2.87 11.82
C THR A 153 15.91 -2.26 10.64
N VAL A 154 16.61 -1.15 10.87
CA VAL A 154 17.54 -0.56 9.90
C VAL A 154 18.93 -0.55 10.53
N ILE A 155 19.91 -1.14 9.84
CA ILE A 155 21.28 -1.28 10.34
C ILE A 155 22.23 -0.54 9.41
N ALA A 156 23.02 0.36 9.98
CA ALA A 156 24.16 0.95 9.28
C ALA A 156 25.33 -0.03 9.30
N VAL A 157 25.72 -0.53 8.13
CA VAL A 157 26.89 -1.40 7.95
C VAL A 157 28.09 -0.58 7.46
N LYS A 158 29.29 -1.09 7.72
CA LYS A 158 30.55 -0.48 7.24
C LYS A 158 30.79 -0.78 5.76
#